data_AF-A0A6B3F213-F1
#
_entry.id   AF-A0A6B3F213-F1
#
_cell.length_a   1.000
_cell.length_b   1.000
_cell.length_c   1.000
_cell.angle_alpha   90.00
_cell.angle_beta   90.00
_cell.angle_gamma   90.00
#
_symmetry.space_group_name_H-M   'P 1'
#
loop_
_entity.id
_entity.type
_entity.pdbx_description
1 polymer ?
#
loop_
_entity_poly.entity_id
_entity_poly.type
_entity_poly.pdbx_seq_one_letter_code
_entity_poly.pdbx_strand_id
1 'polypeptide(L)'
;LLQPAATASPADLWTLADLTGEGGLAAVVLAEDGVRVATRGEDGTFVPAGGELALKAFGHGAEAGDWRTEKHPRYLVDLTGDGRLDLVGCHDDGVHVSLQDEDGKFAPVEDEPVLRAFGHDEEAGGWSVDRHPRFLADLTGDGRADLVGCHDDGVWVALQQEDGTFAEPLYVLAEFGTAQGWSSASGHPRHLIRTTKDGTLDLVGFGPQGVVVARGRGDGTFEPARLVLDDFGRAQGWSGKKHLRHLADVTGDGVPDIVGFGDEGVWVAHGRGDGRFDRAQFVCRGFGHNDEAGAWRVDRHPRFLADLTGEGRPDLVGFGGPGVYVARNLFRHFRTR
;
A
#
# COMPACT_ATOMS: atom_id res chain seq x y z
N LEU A 1 -21.67 31.65 -5.00
CA LEU A 1 -20.40 32.07 -4.38
C LEU A 1 -19.45 30.91 -4.58
N LEU A 2 -18.44 31.04 -5.47
CA LEU A 2 -17.40 30.02 -5.62
C LEU A 2 -16.68 29.93 -4.27
N GLN A 3 -16.70 28.75 -3.64
CA GLN A 3 -15.81 28.50 -2.51
C GLN A 3 -14.38 28.76 -3.01
N PRO A 4 -13.57 29.55 -2.31
CA PRO A 4 -12.17 29.72 -2.70
C PRO A 4 -11.52 28.33 -2.72
N ALA A 5 -10.71 28.06 -3.75
CA ALA A 5 -9.92 26.84 -3.78
C ALA A 5 -9.08 26.79 -2.49
N ALA A 6 -9.16 25.68 -1.76
CA ALA A 6 -8.31 25.46 -0.60
C ALA A 6 -6.84 25.58 -1.05
N THR A 7 -6.04 26.33 -0.28
CA THR A 7 -4.61 26.45 -0.55
C THR A 7 -3.93 25.14 -0.18
N ALA A 8 -3.19 24.54 -1.12
CA ALA A 8 -2.49 23.28 -0.88
C ALA A 8 -1.62 23.34 0.39
N SER A 9 -1.80 22.36 1.26
CA SER A 9 -1.05 22.17 2.50
C SER A 9 -0.07 21.00 2.37
N PRO A 10 1.11 21.04 3.01
CA PRO A 10 1.99 19.86 3.10
C PRO A 10 1.35 18.66 3.81
N ALA A 11 0.27 18.86 4.57
CA ALA A 11 -0.48 17.80 5.22
C ALA A 11 -1.55 17.16 4.31
N ASP A 12 -1.83 17.74 3.14
CA ASP A 12 -2.77 17.18 2.19
C ASP A 12 -2.20 15.87 1.62
N LEU A 13 -3.03 14.85 1.56
CA LEU A 13 -2.73 13.62 0.83
C LEU A 13 -3.47 13.66 -0.50
N TRP A 14 -2.90 13.04 -1.54
CA TRP A 14 -3.58 12.92 -2.82
C TRP A 14 -3.21 11.65 -3.54
N THR A 15 -4.09 11.22 -4.43
CA THR A 15 -3.84 10.15 -5.39
C THR A 15 -4.60 10.40 -6.69
N LEU A 16 -4.20 9.68 -7.74
CA LEU A 16 -5.03 9.52 -8.94
C LEU A 16 -5.65 8.12 -8.89
N ALA A 17 -6.96 8.05 -9.04
CA ALA A 17 -7.69 6.78 -8.98
C ALA A 17 -8.84 6.80 -9.99
N ASP A 18 -9.15 5.63 -10.53
CA ASP A 18 -10.45 5.39 -11.16
C ASP A 18 -11.43 5.06 -10.04
N LEU A 19 -12.33 6.00 -9.74
CA LEU A 19 -13.24 5.88 -8.60
C LEU A 19 -14.42 4.95 -8.89
N THR A 20 -14.89 4.92 -10.13
CA THR A 20 -16.12 4.22 -10.52
C THR A 20 -15.86 2.86 -11.17
N GLY A 21 -14.61 2.55 -11.51
CA GLY A 21 -14.24 1.34 -12.24
C GLY A 21 -14.53 1.40 -13.75
N GLU A 22 -14.99 2.56 -14.25
CA GLU A 22 -15.33 2.76 -15.67
C GLU A 22 -14.16 3.29 -16.52
N GLY A 23 -12.95 3.36 -15.95
CA GLY A 23 -11.73 3.84 -16.60
C GLY A 23 -11.49 5.35 -16.47
N GLY A 24 -12.29 6.04 -15.66
CA GLY A 24 -12.25 7.50 -15.50
C GLY A 24 -11.30 7.94 -14.38
N LEU A 25 -10.09 8.39 -14.72
CA LEU A 25 -9.16 8.92 -13.72
C LEU A 25 -9.68 10.21 -13.07
N ALA A 26 -9.69 10.23 -11.73
CA ALA A 26 -9.94 11.39 -10.90
C ALA A 26 -8.75 11.66 -9.97
N ALA A 27 -8.52 12.93 -9.66
CA ALA A 27 -7.64 13.33 -8.58
C ALA A 27 -8.45 13.40 -7.29
N VAL A 28 -8.06 12.61 -6.28
CA VAL A 28 -8.66 12.60 -4.96
C VAL A 28 -7.68 13.23 -3.98
N VAL A 29 -8.13 14.22 -3.23
CA VAL A 29 -7.31 14.96 -2.26
C VAL A 29 -7.98 14.88 -0.88
N LEU A 30 -7.25 14.42 0.12
CA LEU A 30 -7.65 14.52 1.52
C LEU A 30 -7.06 15.81 2.08
N ALA A 31 -7.85 16.88 2.01
CA ALA A 31 -7.46 18.25 2.34
C ALA A 31 -7.80 18.61 3.80
N GLU A 32 -7.58 19.86 4.18
CA GLU A 32 -7.96 20.37 5.52
C GLU A 32 -9.46 20.20 5.80
N ASP A 33 -10.29 20.52 4.81
CA ASP A 33 -11.75 20.59 4.94
C ASP A 33 -12.47 19.29 4.56
N GLY A 34 -11.73 18.26 4.14
CA GLY A 34 -12.24 16.94 3.84
C GLY A 34 -11.75 16.39 2.51
N VAL A 35 -12.53 15.49 1.91
CA VAL A 35 -12.21 14.85 0.63
C VAL A 35 -12.67 15.73 -0.53
N ARG A 36 -11.74 16.03 -1.43
CA ARG A 36 -11.99 16.75 -2.67
C ARG A 36 -11.73 15.84 -3.86
N VAL A 37 -12.61 15.90 -4.86
CA VAL A 37 -12.49 15.12 -6.10
C VAL A 37 -12.47 16.07 -7.28
N ALA A 38 -11.50 15.89 -8.18
CA ALA A 38 -11.48 16.52 -9.49
C ALA A 38 -11.48 15.43 -10.56
N THR A 39 -12.48 15.41 -11.43
CA THR A 39 -12.55 14.44 -12.53
C THR A 39 -11.79 14.96 -13.74
N ARG A 40 -11.25 14.04 -14.55
CA ARG A 40 -10.57 14.40 -15.79
C ARG A 40 -11.60 14.63 -16.90
N GLY A 41 -11.68 15.85 -17.42
CA GLY A 41 -12.47 16.21 -18.58
C GLY A 41 -11.94 15.58 -19.87
N GLU A 42 -12.72 15.65 -20.94
CA GLU A 42 -12.39 15.08 -22.26
C GLU A 42 -11.11 15.68 -22.87
N ASP A 43 -10.81 16.95 -22.55
CA ASP A 43 -9.58 17.64 -22.96
C ASP A 43 -8.34 17.22 -22.15
N GLY A 44 -8.52 16.30 -21.20
CA GLY A 44 -7.48 15.78 -20.33
C GLY A 44 -7.19 16.63 -19.10
N THR A 45 -7.88 17.75 -18.90
CA THR A 45 -7.73 18.62 -17.73
C THR A 45 -8.58 18.14 -16.55
N PHE A 46 -8.17 18.44 -15.32
CA PHE A 46 -8.98 18.12 -14.13
C PHE A 46 -9.91 19.28 -13.76
N VAL A 47 -11.21 19.01 -13.64
CA VAL A 47 -12.24 20.02 -13.41
C VAL A 47 -13.13 19.62 -12.22
N PRO A 48 -13.45 20.55 -11.30
CA PRO A 48 -12.90 21.91 -11.19
C PRO A 48 -11.44 21.91 -10.69
N ALA A 49 -10.69 22.96 -11.01
CA ALA A 49 -9.34 23.13 -10.50
C ALA A 49 -9.35 23.23 -8.97
N GLY A 50 -8.66 22.30 -8.28
CA GLY A 50 -8.68 22.18 -6.82
C GLY A 50 -9.76 21.23 -6.27
N GLY A 51 -10.58 20.63 -7.14
CA GLY A 51 -11.60 19.64 -6.79
C GLY A 51 -12.83 20.22 -6.08
N GLU A 52 -13.97 19.55 -6.27
CA GLU A 52 -15.18 19.80 -5.49
C GLU A 52 -15.08 19.09 -4.14
N LEU A 53 -15.56 19.72 -3.07
CA LEU A 53 -15.65 19.06 -1.76
C LEU A 53 -16.69 17.94 -1.85
N ALA A 54 -16.22 16.71 -1.96
CA ALA A 54 -17.05 15.52 -2.09
C ALA A 54 -17.54 15.01 -0.72
N LEU A 55 -16.76 15.21 0.33
CA LEU A 55 -17.11 14.78 1.69
C LEU A 55 -16.39 15.64 2.74
N LYS A 56 -17.13 16.18 3.72
CA LYS A 56 -16.56 16.91 4.86
C LYS A 56 -16.10 15.96 5.99
N ALA A 57 -15.20 15.03 5.66
CA ALA A 57 -14.59 14.06 6.57
C ALA A 57 -13.23 13.61 6.00
N PHE A 58 -12.49 12.80 6.75
CA PHE A 58 -11.13 12.32 6.38
C PHE A 58 -10.07 13.42 6.19
N GLY A 59 -10.39 14.66 6.58
CA GLY A 59 -9.53 15.84 6.43
C GLY A 59 -8.71 16.13 7.68
N HIS A 60 -7.60 16.85 7.53
CA HIS A 60 -6.68 17.14 8.65
C HIS A 60 -7.10 18.33 9.52
N GLY A 61 -8.17 19.04 9.15
CA GLY A 61 -8.79 20.06 9.96
C GLY A 61 -9.79 19.48 10.95
N ALA A 62 -10.00 20.18 12.07
CA ALA A 62 -10.90 19.75 13.15
C ALA A 62 -12.34 19.50 12.67
N GLU A 63 -12.80 20.32 11.73
CA GLU A 63 -14.15 20.23 11.13
C GLU A 63 -14.34 19.05 10.18
N ALA A 64 -13.26 18.36 9.81
CA ALA A 64 -13.25 17.20 8.91
C ALA A 64 -12.66 15.94 9.59
N GLY A 65 -12.59 15.94 10.93
CA GLY A 65 -12.20 14.79 11.74
C GLY A 65 -10.74 14.76 12.22
N ASP A 66 -9.96 15.83 12.03
CA ASP A 66 -8.59 15.97 12.54
C ASP A 66 -7.63 14.82 12.16
N TRP A 67 -7.71 14.35 10.92
CA TRP A 67 -6.93 13.20 10.47
C TRP A 67 -5.44 13.53 10.33
N ARG A 68 -4.57 12.69 10.91
CA ARG A 68 -3.12 12.89 10.97
C ARG A 68 -2.36 11.78 10.24
N THR A 69 -1.40 12.13 9.39
CA THR A 69 -0.63 11.15 8.60
C THR A 69 0.25 10.23 9.45
N GLU A 70 0.67 10.74 10.60
CA GLU A 70 1.53 10.09 11.58
C GLU A 70 0.77 9.20 12.56
N LYS A 71 -0.57 9.10 12.43
CA LYS A 71 -1.43 8.29 13.28
C LYS A 71 -2.47 7.48 12.50
N HIS A 72 -3.13 8.12 11.54
CA HIS A 72 -4.35 7.66 10.91
C HIS A 72 -4.11 7.30 9.43
N PRO A 73 -3.88 6.01 9.11
CA PRO A 73 -3.83 5.58 7.73
C PRO A 73 -5.23 5.66 7.11
N ARG A 74 -5.28 6.07 5.85
CA ARG A 74 -6.49 6.26 5.06
C ARG A 74 -6.29 5.59 3.70
N TYR A 75 -7.34 4.97 3.20
CA TYR A 75 -7.33 4.10 2.04
C TYR A 75 -8.48 4.46 1.11
N LEU A 76 -8.22 4.29 -0.19
CA LEU A 76 -9.25 4.14 -1.21
C LEU A 76 -9.21 2.70 -1.68
N VAL A 77 -10.30 1.97 -1.48
CA VAL A 77 -10.39 0.54 -1.77
C VAL A 77 -11.84 0.19 -2.13
N ASP A 78 -12.02 -0.76 -3.04
CA ASP A 78 -13.33 -1.39 -3.23
C ASP A 78 -13.61 -2.27 -2.01
N LEU A 79 -14.36 -1.70 -1.05
CA LEU A 79 -14.61 -2.34 0.23
C LEU A 79 -15.72 -3.37 0.07
N THR A 80 -16.74 -3.05 -0.71
CA THR A 80 -17.98 -3.82 -0.87
C THR A 80 -17.95 -4.85 -2.00
N GLY A 81 -16.94 -4.80 -2.86
CA GLY A 81 -16.82 -5.67 -4.04
C GLY A 81 -17.68 -5.23 -5.22
N ASP A 82 -18.13 -3.97 -5.25
CA ASP A 82 -19.01 -3.44 -6.30
C ASP A 82 -18.26 -2.73 -7.43
N GLY A 83 -16.92 -2.73 -7.37
CA GLY A 83 -16.04 -2.14 -8.37
C GLY A 83 -15.78 -0.64 -8.18
N ARG A 84 -16.39 0.02 -7.19
CA ARG A 84 -16.15 1.43 -6.86
C ARG A 84 -15.21 1.55 -5.66
N LEU A 85 -14.47 2.64 -5.58
CA LEU A 85 -13.56 2.87 -4.47
C LEU A 85 -14.26 3.64 -3.33
N ASP A 86 -14.27 3.02 -2.16
CA ASP A 86 -14.74 3.58 -0.89
C ASP A 86 -13.59 4.21 -0.11
N LEU A 87 -13.94 5.11 0.82
CA LEU A 87 -12.98 5.67 1.77
C LEU A 87 -13.00 4.87 3.05
N VAL A 88 -11.83 4.39 3.48
CA VAL A 88 -11.65 3.72 4.76
C VAL A 88 -10.51 4.39 5.51
N GLY A 89 -10.69 4.65 6.80
CA GLY A 89 -9.63 5.22 7.63
C GLY A 89 -9.64 4.63 9.03
N CYS A 90 -8.44 4.38 9.56
CA CYS A 90 -8.28 3.98 10.95
C CYS A 90 -7.94 5.23 11.77
N HIS A 91 -8.93 5.76 12.50
CA HIS A 91 -8.80 6.94 13.36
C HIS A 91 -8.27 6.56 14.75
N ASP A 92 -8.35 7.47 15.72
CA ASP A 92 -8.05 7.23 17.12
C ASP A 92 -8.96 6.13 17.70
N ASP A 93 -10.27 6.21 17.48
CA ASP A 93 -11.28 5.35 18.13
C ASP A 93 -11.66 4.06 17.37
N GLY A 94 -11.20 3.92 16.12
CA GLY A 94 -11.48 2.73 15.32
C GLY A 94 -11.49 2.98 13.81
N VAL A 95 -12.19 2.12 13.09
CA VAL A 95 -12.34 2.18 11.63
C VAL A 95 -13.57 2.99 11.27
N HIS A 96 -13.39 3.96 10.40
CA HIS A 96 -14.45 4.76 9.77
C HIS A 96 -14.50 4.48 8.28
N VAL A 97 -15.71 4.41 7.74
CA VAL A 97 -15.98 4.08 6.34
C VAL A 97 -16.93 5.10 5.75
N SER A 98 -16.67 5.51 4.51
CA SER A 98 -17.63 6.22 3.67
C SER A 98 -17.73 5.49 2.33
N LEU A 99 -18.91 4.89 2.11
CA LEU A 99 -19.21 4.14 0.90
C LEU A 99 -19.50 5.09 -0.26
N GLN A 100 -19.10 4.69 -1.48
CA GLN A 100 -19.42 5.40 -2.70
C GLN A 100 -20.65 4.80 -3.39
N ASP A 101 -21.62 5.66 -3.70
CA ASP A 101 -22.78 5.26 -4.51
C ASP A 101 -22.46 5.17 -6.01
N GLU A 102 -23.42 4.71 -6.81
CA GLU A 102 -23.28 4.54 -8.26
C GLU A 102 -23.02 5.86 -9.01
N ASP A 103 -23.36 7.00 -8.40
CA ASP A 103 -23.12 8.33 -8.97
C ASP A 103 -21.73 8.89 -8.59
N GLY A 104 -20.92 8.11 -7.87
CA GLY A 104 -19.59 8.51 -7.42
C GLY A 104 -19.60 9.40 -6.17
N LYS A 105 -20.73 9.49 -5.47
CA LYS A 105 -20.86 10.31 -4.26
C LYS A 105 -20.58 9.48 -3.01
N PHE A 106 -19.78 10.06 -2.12
CA PHE A 106 -19.45 9.47 -0.83
C PHE A 106 -20.55 9.70 0.21
N ALA A 107 -20.92 8.65 0.93
CA ALA A 107 -21.86 8.71 2.04
C ALA A 107 -21.31 9.54 3.21
N PRO A 108 -22.15 10.27 3.96
CA PRO A 108 -21.73 10.90 5.20
C PRO A 108 -21.11 9.88 6.18
N VAL A 109 -20.10 10.31 6.92
CA VAL A 109 -19.50 9.50 8.00
C VAL A 109 -20.22 9.81 9.30
N GLU A 110 -20.64 8.78 10.02
CA GLU A 110 -21.24 8.90 11.34
C GLU A 110 -20.17 9.15 12.41
N ASP A 111 -20.55 9.67 13.58
CA ASP A 111 -19.60 9.93 14.67
C ASP A 111 -19.00 8.65 15.25
N GLU A 112 -19.70 7.51 15.15
CA GLU A 112 -19.28 6.23 15.71
C GLU A 112 -18.56 5.36 14.66
N PRO A 113 -17.43 4.72 14.99
CA PRO A 113 -16.69 3.89 14.06
C PRO A 113 -17.48 2.61 13.73
N VAL A 114 -17.36 2.14 12.49
CA VAL A 114 -17.95 0.86 12.05
C VAL A 114 -17.31 -0.34 12.75
N LEU A 115 -16.10 -0.16 13.30
CA LEU A 115 -15.38 -1.14 14.11
C LEU A 115 -14.50 -0.44 15.14
N ARG A 116 -14.71 -0.70 16.44
CA ARG A 116 -13.87 -0.19 17.55
C ARG A 116 -12.58 -1.00 17.73
N ALA A 117 -11.81 -1.12 16.67
CA ALA A 117 -10.51 -1.77 16.65
C ALA A 117 -9.64 -1.13 15.56
N PHE A 118 -8.37 -1.50 15.51
CA PHE A 118 -7.40 -0.96 14.53
C PHE A 118 -7.14 0.55 14.66
N GLY A 119 -7.62 1.18 15.73
CA GLY A 119 -7.50 2.61 16.01
C GLY A 119 -6.26 2.97 16.82
N HIS A 120 -5.89 4.25 16.83
CA HIS A 120 -4.68 4.71 17.53
C HIS A 120 -4.79 4.70 19.06
N ASP A 121 -5.99 4.94 19.61
CA ASP A 121 -6.23 4.91 21.06
C ASP A 121 -6.13 3.49 21.62
N GLU A 122 -5.75 3.38 22.89
CA GLU A 122 -5.55 2.09 23.57
C GLU A 122 -6.84 1.26 23.61
N GLU A 123 -8.00 1.92 23.77
CA GLU A 123 -9.32 1.28 23.74
C GLU A 123 -9.66 0.67 22.38
N ALA A 124 -9.09 1.20 21.29
CA ALA A 124 -9.21 0.67 19.92
C ALA A 124 -7.99 -0.18 19.51
N GLY A 125 -7.12 -0.51 20.47
CA GLY A 125 -5.99 -1.42 20.31
C GLY A 125 -4.61 -0.77 20.15
N GLY A 126 -4.47 0.54 20.27
CA GLY A 126 -3.15 1.19 20.38
C GLY A 126 -2.30 1.09 19.10
N TRP A 127 -2.91 1.27 17.92
CA TRP A 127 -2.25 1.07 16.64
C TRP A 127 -1.33 2.25 16.26
N SER A 128 -0.14 1.95 15.74
CA SER A 128 0.84 2.94 15.31
C SER A 128 1.20 2.74 13.84
N VAL A 129 1.13 3.79 13.01
CA VAL A 129 1.52 3.69 11.58
C VAL A 129 2.98 3.27 11.38
N ASP A 130 3.85 3.68 12.29
CA ASP A 130 5.29 3.40 12.20
C ASP A 130 5.65 1.97 12.54
N ARG A 131 4.78 1.26 13.29
CA ARG A 131 5.06 -0.10 13.77
C ARG A 131 4.09 -1.12 13.20
N HIS A 132 2.80 -0.79 13.19
CA HIS A 132 1.70 -1.70 12.95
C HIS A 132 1.05 -1.38 11.59
N PRO A 133 1.54 -1.97 10.48
CA PRO A 133 0.87 -1.81 9.20
C PRO A 133 -0.54 -2.39 9.27
N ARG A 134 -1.46 -1.74 8.55
CA ARG A 134 -2.83 -2.17 8.34
C ARG A 134 -3.08 -2.26 6.84
N PHE A 135 -3.92 -3.19 6.44
CA PHE A 135 -4.23 -3.49 5.04
C PHE A 135 -5.73 -3.75 4.92
N LEU A 136 -6.25 -3.47 3.73
CA LEU A 136 -7.60 -3.85 3.31
C LEU A 136 -7.46 -4.71 2.07
N ALA A 137 -7.92 -5.97 2.14
CA ALA A 137 -7.83 -6.91 1.04
C ALA A 137 -8.79 -8.08 1.22
N ASP A 138 -9.32 -8.62 0.11
CA ASP A 138 -10.15 -9.82 0.12
C ASP A 138 -9.31 -11.07 0.42
N LEU A 139 -9.38 -11.57 1.65
CA LEU A 139 -8.68 -12.78 2.10
C LEU A 139 -9.50 -14.04 1.88
N THR A 140 -10.80 -13.92 1.62
CA THR A 140 -11.74 -15.05 1.54
C THR A 140 -12.13 -15.43 0.11
N GLY A 141 -11.86 -14.54 -0.86
CA GLY A 141 -12.25 -14.67 -2.25
C GLY A 141 -13.71 -14.30 -2.51
N ASP A 142 -14.37 -13.58 -1.60
CA ASP A 142 -15.78 -13.22 -1.72
C ASP A 142 -16.02 -11.83 -2.34
N GLY A 143 -14.94 -11.16 -2.75
CA GLY A 143 -14.96 -9.87 -3.42
C GLY A 143 -14.92 -8.67 -2.48
N ARG A 144 -15.06 -8.86 -1.16
CA ARG A 144 -15.09 -7.76 -0.18
C ARG A 144 -13.74 -7.62 0.52
N ALA A 145 -13.32 -6.39 0.81
CA ALA A 145 -12.04 -6.19 1.49
C ALA A 145 -12.16 -6.43 3.00
N ASP A 146 -11.35 -7.36 3.50
CA ASP A 146 -11.16 -7.62 4.93
C ASP A 146 -10.08 -6.72 5.52
N LEU A 147 -10.12 -6.49 6.83
CA LEU A 147 -9.11 -5.71 7.53
C LEU A 147 -8.05 -6.61 8.13
N VAL A 148 -6.78 -6.38 7.77
CA VAL A 148 -5.62 -7.11 8.28
C VAL A 148 -4.66 -6.14 8.95
N GLY A 149 -4.18 -6.46 10.15
CA GLY A 149 -3.17 -5.66 10.82
C GLY A 149 -2.08 -6.50 11.46
N CYS A 150 -0.82 -6.10 11.31
CA CYS A 150 0.29 -6.69 12.06
C CYS A 150 0.57 -5.83 13.29
N HIS A 151 0.17 -6.28 14.48
CA HIS A 151 0.39 -5.59 15.75
C HIS A 151 1.69 -6.06 16.42
N ASP A 152 1.90 -5.74 17.69
CA ASP A 152 3.07 -6.12 18.46
C ASP A 152 3.22 -7.65 18.59
N ASP A 153 2.12 -8.37 18.78
CA ASP A 153 2.09 -9.81 19.04
C ASP A 153 1.91 -10.70 17.80
N GLY A 154 1.47 -10.13 16.67
CA GLY A 154 1.31 -10.84 15.41
C GLY A 154 0.22 -10.26 14.52
N VAL A 155 -0.43 -11.12 13.73
CA VAL A 155 -1.43 -10.73 12.73
C VAL A 155 -2.84 -10.89 13.28
N TRP A 156 -3.62 -9.82 13.15
CA TRP A 156 -5.04 -9.74 13.46
C TRP A 156 -5.84 -9.52 12.19
N VAL A 157 -6.99 -10.17 12.08
CA VAL A 157 -7.90 -10.07 10.92
C VAL A 157 -9.32 -9.82 11.41
N ALA A 158 -10.01 -8.85 10.82
CA ALA A 158 -11.45 -8.67 10.92
C ALA A 158 -12.06 -8.86 9.54
N LEU A 159 -12.83 -9.95 9.39
CA LEU A 159 -13.50 -10.27 8.13
C LEU A 159 -14.70 -9.37 7.91
N GLN A 160 -14.91 -8.94 6.68
CA GLN A 160 -16.11 -8.21 6.32
C GLN A 160 -17.27 -9.17 6.05
N GLN A 161 -18.43 -8.89 6.64
CA GLN A 161 -19.65 -9.66 6.48
C GLN A 161 -20.47 -9.16 5.29
N GLU A 162 -21.43 -9.97 4.84
CA GLU A 162 -22.31 -9.65 3.70
C GLU A 162 -23.19 -8.42 3.95
N ASP A 163 -23.48 -8.11 5.22
CA ASP A 163 -24.24 -6.92 5.62
C ASP A 163 -23.39 -5.64 5.71
N GLY A 164 -22.11 -5.71 5.34
CA GLY A 164 -21.16 -4.59 5.38
C GLY A 164 -20.51 -4.34 6.74
N THR A 165 -20.88 -5.10 7.78
CA THR A 165 -20.21 -5.01 9.09
C THR A 165 -18.90 -5.78 9.11
N PHE A 166 -18.00 -5.47 10.06
CA PHE A 166 -16.81 -6.27 10.33
C PHE A 166 -17.04 -7.21 11.50
N ALA A 167 -16.57 -8.45 11.39
CA ALA A 167 -16.48 -9.36 12.51
C ALA A 167 -15.48 -8.87 13.56
N GLU A 168 -15.63 -9.36 14.79
CA GLU A 168 -14.65 -9.13 15.86
C GLU A 168 -13.24 -9.57 15.41
N PRO A 169 -12.18 -8.76 15.66
CA PRO A 169 -10.84 -9.10 15.23
C PRO A 169 -10.34 -10.40 15.83
N LEU A 170 -9.84 -11.29 14.99
CA LEU A 170 -9.25 -12.56 15.38
C LEU A 170 -7.72 -12.52 15.27
N TYR A 171 -7.02 -12.99 16.30
CA TYR A 171 -5.59 -13.26 16.24
C TYR A 171 -5.33 -14.54 15.42
N VAL A 172 -4.70 -14.41 14.26
CA VAL A 172 -4.57 -15.52 13.30
C VAL A 172 -3.14 -16.04 13.15
N LEU A 173 -2.12 -15.26 13.51
CA LEU A 173 -0.72 -15.67 13.32
C LEU A 173 0.24 -15.00 14.30
N ALA A 174 1.09 -15.80 14.96
CA ALA A 174 2.14 -15.35 15.89
C ALA A 174 3.46 -15.00 15.20
N GLU A 175 3.41 -14.14 14.18
CA GLU A 175 4.56 -13.69 13.40
C GLU A 175 4.24 -12.32 12.78
N PHE A 176 5.23 -11.65 12.19
CA PHE A 176 5.10 -10.33 11.54
C PHE A 176 4.87 -9.15 12.49
N GLY A 177 4.88 -9.39 13.81
CA GLY A 177 4.72 -8.38 14.83
C GLY A 177 6.04 -7.86 15.43
N THR A 178 5.98 -6.74 16.13
CA THR A 178 7.18 -6.08 16.67
C THR A 178 7.91 -6.96 17.68
N ALA A 179 7.19 -7.79 18.45
CA ALA A 179 7.73 -8.74 19.41
C ALA A 179 8.55 -9.84 18.74
N GLN A 180 8.28 -10.15 17.47
CA GLN A 180 9.08 -11.09 16.65
C GLN A 180 10.23 -10.39 15.89
N GLY A 181 10.47 -9.10 16.17
CA GLY A 181 11.59 -8.33 15.63
C GLY A 181 11.26 -7.46 14.42
N TRP A 182 9.99 -7.39 14.01
CA TRP A 182 9.51 -6.53 12.93
C TRP A 182 9.38 -5.08 13.42
N SER A 183 10.52 -4.46 13.71
CA SER A 183 10.59 -3.26 14.55
C SER A 183 9.94 -1.98 14.00
N SER A 184 9.70 -1.89 12.69
CA SER A 184 8.99 -0.76 12.09
C SER A 184 8.45 -1.10 10.71
N ALA A 185 7.44 -0.36 10.26
CA ALA A 185 6.79 -0.60 9.00
C ALA A 185 7.65 -0.27 7.78
N SER A 186 8.43 0.80 7.87
CA SER A 186 9.41 1.16 6.84
C SER A 186 10.64 0.24 6.86
N GLY A 187 11.09 -0.18 8.04
CA GLY A 187 12.25 -1.06 8.20
C GLY A 187 12.00 -2.45 7.67
N HIS A 188 10.81 -2.98 7.95
CA HIS A 188 10.38 -4.31 7.58
C HIS A 188 9.05 -4.27 6.83
N PRO A 189 9.02 -3.88 5.54
CA PRO A 189 7.78 -3.84 4.77
C PRO A 189 7.08 -5.21 4.75
N ARG A 190 5.75 -5.20 4.78
CA ARG A 190 4.88 -6.37 4.62
C ARG A 190 3.83 -6.05 3.57
N HIS A 191 3.40 -7.08 2.86
CA HIS A 191 2.51 -6.99 1.72
C HIS A 191 1.57 -8.19 1.72
N LEU A 192 0.32 -7.95 1.33
CA LEU A 192 -0.60 -9.01 0.93
C LEU A 192 -0.56 -9.13 -0.59
N ILE A 193 -0.12 -10.27 -1.10
CA ILE A 193 -0.02 -10.51 -2.54
C ILE A 193 -0.10 -12.01 -2.84
N ARG A 194 -0.67 -12.37 -3.99
CA ARG A 194 -0.68 -13.76 -4.48
C ARG A 194 0.73 -14.14 -4.94
N THR A 195 1.39 -15.08 -4.27
CA THR A 195 2.71 -15.59 -4.69
C THR A 195 2.66 -16.94 -5.41
N THR A 196 1.46 -17.43 -5.67
CA THR A 196 1.14 -18.58 -6.53
C THR A 196 0.11 -18.18 -7.56
N LYS A 197 0.22 -18.75 -8.76
CA LYS A 197 -0.80 -18.65 -9.79
C LYS A 197 -2.11 -19.26 -9.26
N ASP A 198 -3.21 -18.51 -9.38
CA ASP A 198 -4.57 -18.88 -8.94
C ASP A 198 -4.73 -19.11 -7.42
N GLY A 199 -3.77 -18.66 -6.60
CA GLY A 199 -3.85 -18.79 -5.14
C GLY A 199 -4.55 -17.62 -4.44
N THR A 200 -4.75 -17.78 -3.14
CA THR A 200 -5.21 -16.74 -2.22
C THR A 200 -4.09 -15.72 -1.95
N LEU A 201 -4.42 -14.58 -1.33
CA LEU A 201 -3.41 -13.63 -0.89
C LEU A 201 -2.51 -14.25 0.17
N ASP A 202 -1.20 -14.10 0.02
CA ASP A 202 -0.21 -14.48 1.01
C ASP A 202 0.31 -13.24 1.72
N LEU A 203 0.72 -13.38 2.97
CA LEU A 203 1.44 -12.33 3.70
C LEU A 203 2.95 -12.52 3.45
N VAL A 204 3.55 -11.55 2.77
CA VAL A 204 4.98 -11.51 2.45
C VAL A 204 5.62 -10.36 3.23
N GLY A 205 6.72 -10.62 3.92
CA GLY A 205 7.43 -9.59 4.69
C GLY A 205 8.94 -9.68 4.57
N PHE A 206 9.58 -8.50 4.56
CA PHE A 206 11.03 -8.34 4.58
C PHE A 206 11.54 -8.21 6.01
N GLY A 207 11.72 -9.35 6.66
CA GLY A 207 11.94 -9.46 8.10
C GLY A 207 13.40 -9.25 8.55
N PRO A 208 13.69 -9.55 9.82
CA PRO A 208 15.02 -9.44 10.39
C PRO A 208 16.06 -10.31 9.68
N GLN A 209 15.68 -11.55 9.31
CA GLN A 209 16.59 -12.55 8.75
C GLN A 209 16.48 -12.69 7.22
N GLY A 210 15.46 -12.13 6.59
CA GLY A 210 15.23 -12.28 5.15
C GLY A 210 13.75 -12.17 4.79
N VAL A 211 13.35 -12.76 3.67
CA VAL A 211 11.97 -12.77 3.21
C VAL A 211 11.20 -13.90 3.88
N VAL A 212 10.11 -13.54 4.56
CA VAL A 212 9.21 -14.47 5.23
C VAL A 212 7.87 -14.45 4.51
N VAL A 213 7.30 -15.63 4.26
CA VAL A 213 5.98 -15.81 3.63
C VAL A 213 5.11 -16.66 4.54
N ALA A 214 3.89 -16.18 4.81
CA ALA A 214 2.80 -16.98 5.36
C ALA A 214 1.71 -17.12 4.28
N ARG A 215 1.44 -18.37 3.91
CA ARG A 215 0.53 -18.69 2.80
C ARG A 215 -0.91 -18.44 3.23
N GLY A 216 -1.71 -17.78 2.41
CA GLY A 216 -3.14 -17.63 2.70
C GLY A 216 -3.87 -18.98 2.61
N ARG A 217 -4.93 -19.13 3.41
CA ARG A 217 -5.82 -20.31 3.33
C ARG A 217 -7.11 -20.06 2.57
N GLY A 218 -7.47 -18.80 2.32
CA GLY A 218 -8.74 -18.42 1.68
C GLY A 218 -9.92 -18.35 2.64
N ASP A 219 -9.67 -18.37 3.94
CA ASP A 219 -10.69 -18.32 5.00
C ASP A 219 -10.42 -17.17 5.99
N GLY A 220 -9.59 -16.19 5.60
CA GLY A 220 -9.13 -15.13 6.50
C GLY A 220 -7.89 -15.49 7.33
N THR A 221 -7.39 -16.72 7.26
CA THR A 221 -6.23 -17.15 8.04
C THR A 221 -5.03 -17.53 7.17
N PHE A 222 -3.88 -17.77 7.83
CA PHE A 222 -2.61 -18.07 7.18
C PHE A 222 -2.01 -19.40 7.67
N GLU A 223 -1.17 -20.01 6.84
CA GLU A 223 -0.25 -21.07 7.25
C GLU A 223 0.86 -20.52 8.15
N PRO A 224 1.54 -21.40 8.91
CA PRO A 224 2.75 -21.01 9.62
C PRO A 224 3.76 -20.34 8.69
N ALA A 225 4.27 -19.19 9.12
CA ALA A 225 5.23 -18.40 8.37
C ALA A 225 6.54 -19.17 8.13
N ARG A 226 7.16 -18.96 6.97
CA ARG A 226 8.42 -19.60 6.59
C ARG A 226 9.40 -18.55 6.07
N LEU A 227 10.65 -18.62 6.52
CA LEU A 227 11.76 -17.93 5.87
C LEU A 227 12.01 -18.61 4.51
N VAL A 228 11.71 -17.91 3.41
CA VAL A 228 11.80 -18.46 2.05
C VAL A 228 13.02 -17.97 1.28
N LEU A 229 13.65 -16.87 1.72
CA LEU A 229 14.88 -16.35 1.14
C LEU A 229 15.72 -15.64 2.20
N ASP A 230 16.99 -16.03 2.33
CA ASP A 230 18.01 -15.41 3.20
C ASP A 230 18.67 -14.19 2.51
N ASP A 231 17.83 -13.23 2.12
CA ASP A 231 18.22 -11.94 1.51
C ASP A 231 17.08 -10.93 1.70
N PHE A 232 17.28 -9.67 1.32
CA PHE A 232 16.33 -8.54 1.45
C PHE A 232 15.92 -8.20 2.89
N GLY A 233 16.50 -8.87 3.88
CA GLY A 233 16.30 -8.66 5.30
C GLY A 233 17.36 -7.77 5.93
N ARG A 234 17.09 -7.37 7.18
CA ARG A 234 17.99 -6.50 7.94
C ARG A 234 19.37 -7.12 8.17
N ALA A 235 19.44 -8.42 8.41
CA ALA A 235 20.69 -9.15 8.60
C ALA A 235 21.63 -9.06 7.38
N GLN A 236 21.08 -8.88 6.17
CA GLN A 236 21.84 -8.69 4.93
C GLN A 236 22.08 -7.20 4.60
N GLY A 237 21.81 -6.29 5.54
CA GLY A 237 22.08 -4.84 5.38
C GLY A 237 20.91 -4.03 4.80
N TRP A 238 19.77 -4.66 4.50
CA TRP A 238 18.60 -3.94 4.02
C TRP A 238 17.98 -3.06 5.11
N SER A 239 17.56 -1.85 4.75
CA SER A 239 17.05 -0.86 5.70
C SER A 239 16.02 0.04 5.03
N GLY A 240 14.90 0.28 5.69
CA GLY A 240 13.86 1.20 5.20
C GLY A 240 14.33 2.63 4.94
N LYS A 241 15.41 3.06 5.59
CA LYS A 241 15.98 4.42 5.39
C LYS A 241 16.74 4.57 4.07
N LYS A 242 17.22 3.47 3.50
CA LYS A 242 18.10 3.47 2.33
C LYS A 242 17.52 2.69 1.14
N HIS A 243 16.86 1.58 1.45
CA HIS A 243 16.59 0.51 0.50
C HIS A 243 15.08 0.26 0.38
N LEU A 244 14.57 0.51 -0.83
CA LEU A 244 13.20 0.18 -1.19
C LEU A 244 13.14 -1.29 -1.61
N ARG A 245 12.05 -1.97 -1.27
CA ARG A 245 11.75 -3.35 -1.64
C ARG A 245 10.31 -3.41 -2.11
N HIS A 246 10.11 -3.96 -3.30
CA HIS A 246 8.81 -4.07 -3.95
C HIS A 246 8.57 -5.51 -4.39
N LEU A 247 7.31 -5.83 -4.59
CA LEU A 247 6.85 -7.07 -5.22
C LEU A 247 6.15 -6.69 -6.52
N ALA A 248 6.63 -7.21 -7.65
CA ALA A 248 6.06 -6.97 -8.98
C ALA A 248 6.47 -8.08 -9.93
N ASP A 249 5.60 -8.44 -10.86
CA ASP A 249 5.94 -9.37 -11.94
C ASP A 249 6.84 -8.68 -12.98
N VAL A 250 8.16 -8.80 -12.84
CA VAL A 250 9.13 -8.23 -13.78
C VAL A 250 9.45 -9.17 -14.94
N THR A 251 8.95 -10.41 -14.90
CA THR A 251 9.18 -11.41 -15.94
C THR A 251 8.01 -11.55 -16.92
N GLY A 252 6.80 -11.14 -16.53
CA GLY A 252 5.56 -11.27 -17.28
C GLY A 252 4.93 -12.67 -17.18
N ASP A 253 5.26 -13.45 -16.15
CA ASP A 253 4.73 -14.82 -15.96
C ASP A 253 3.51 -14.91 -15.02
N GLY A 254 3.08 -13.78 -14.48
CA GLY A 254 1.96 -13.64 -13.54
C GLY A 254 2.34 -13.94 -12.09
N VAL A 255 3.62 -14.16 -11.77
CA VAL A 255 4.11 -14.35 -10.40
C VAL A 255 4.91 -13.12 -9.98
N PRO A 256 4.65 -12.53 -8.80
CA PRO A 256 5.44 -11.40 -8.34
C PRO A 256 6.88 -11.83 -8.03
N ASP A 257 7.83 -11.05 -8.54
CA ASP A 257 9.23 -11.08 -8.17
C ASP A 257 9.52 -10.05 -7.07
N ILE A 258 10.63 -10.23 -6.36
CA ILE A 258 11.15 -9.19 -5.46
C ILE A 258 12.07 -8.28 -6.24
N VAL A 259 11.86 -6.97 -6.13
CA VAL A 259 12.75 -5.93 -6.64
C VAL A 259 13.26 -5.10 -5.47
N GLY A 260 14.57 -5.14 -5.23
CA GLY A 260 15.22 -4.38 -4.17
C GLY A 260 16.20 -3.34 -4.70
N PHE A 261 16.00 -2.08 -4.32
CA PHE A 261 16.94 -0.98 -4.57
C PHE A 261 17.97 -0.94 -3.44
N GLY A 262 19.11 -1.60 -3.62
CA GLY A 262 20.17 -1.75 -2.62
C GLY A 262 21.23 -0.64 -2.66
N ASP A 263 22.37 -0.88 -2.01
CA ASP A 263 23.48 0.07 -1.99
C ASP A 263 24.11 0.24 -3.39
N GLU A 264 24.43 -0.86 -4.06
CA GLU A 264 25.16 -0.86 -5.35
C GLU A 264 24.26 -0.74 -6.59
N GLY A 265 22.94 -0.78 -6.42
CA GLY A 265 21.97 -0.77 -7.51
C GLY A 265 20.77 -1.68 -7.24
N VAL A 266 20.15 -2.20 -8.29
CA VAL A 266 18.92 -2.99 -8.19
C VAL A 266 19.20 -4.48 -8.25
N TRP A 267 18.59 -5.20 -7.31
CA TRP A 267 18.62 -6.66 -7.18
C TRP A 267 17.22 -7.22 -7.41
N VAL A 268 17.12 -8.35 -8.10
CA VAL A 268 15.86 -9.05 -8.34
C VAL A 268 15.97 -10.50 -7.91
N ALA A 269 14.98 -10.98 -7.16
CA ALA A 269 14.80 -12.41 -6.88
C ALA A 269 13.48 -12.88 -7.49
N HIS A 270 13.57 -13.87 -8.37
CA HIS A 270 12.41 -14.28 -9.15
C HIS A 270 11.41 -15.10 -8.36
N GLY A 271 10.13 -14.83 -8.55
CA GLY A 271 9.06 -15.64 -7.97
C GLY A 271 9.03 -17.03 -8.61
N ARG A 272 8.90 -18.09 -7.80
CA ARG A 272 8.83 -19.48 -8.31
C ARG A 272 7.41 -19.97 -8.58
N GLY A 273 6.41 -19.17 -8.22
CA GLY A 273 5.00 -19.52 -8.33
C GLY A 273 4.52 -20.54 -7.28
N ASP A 274 5.32 -20.79 -6.24
CA ASP A 274 5.04 -21.73 -5.14
C ASP A 274 5.21 -21.09 -3.75
N GLY A 275 5.22 -19.75 -3.70
CA GLY A 275 5.49 -18.97 -2.49
C GLY A 275 6.96 -18.85 -2.10
N ARG A 276 7.89 -19.34 -2.92
CA ARG A 276 9.34 -19.12 -2.74
C ARG A 276 9.91 -18.24 -3.85
N PHE A 277 11.14 -17.80 -3.62
CA PHE A 277 11.90 -16.97 -4.54
C PHE A 277 13.25 -17.60 -4.87
N ASP A 278 13.75 -17.33 -6.06
CA ASP A 278 15.12 -17.62 -6.45
C ASP A 278 16.14 -16.75 -5.70
N ARG A 279 17.41 -17.11 -5.81
CA ARG A 279 18.50 -16.27 -5.31
C ARG A 279 18.49 -14.93 -6.05
N ALA A 280 18.69 -13.84 -5.30
CA ALA A 280 18.80 -12.50 -5.85
C ALA A 280 19.93 -12.38 -6.88
N GLN A 281 19.65 -11.67 -7.97
CA GLN A 281 20.59 -11.33 -9.04
C GLN A 281 20.72 -9.81 -9.13
N PHE A 282 21.95 -9.34 -9.36
CA PHE A 282 22.22 -7.92 -9.60
C PHE A 282 21.88 -7.57 -11.04
N VAL A 283 20.86 -6.72 -11.23
CA VAL A 283 20.25 -6.49 -12.56
C VAL A 283 20.43 -5.07 -13.09
N CYS A 284 20.81 -4.11 -12.26
CA CYS A 284 21.04 -2.72 -12.65
C CYS A 284 22.05 -2.04 -11.73
N ARG A 285 23.03 -1.33 -12.30
CA ARG A 285 24.03 -0.54 -11.53
C ARG A 285 23.51 0.84 -11.05
N GLY A 286 22.37 1.29 -11.55
CA GLY A 286 21.77 2.57 -11.15
C GLY A 286 20.73 2.39 -10.03
N PHE A 287 20.15 3.52 -9.59
CA PHE A 287 19.07 3.59 -8.60
C PHE A 287 19.46 3.17 -7.16
N GLY A 288 20.75 2.95 -6.91
CA GLY A 288 21.29 2.50 -5.63
C GLY A 288 21.68 3.65 -4.70
N HIS A 289 21.85 3.33 -3.41
CA HIS A 289 22.18 4.32 -2.38
C HIS A 289 23.61 4.86 -2.50
N ASN A 290 24.59 4.05 -2.92
CA ASN A 290 25.99 4.48 -3.06
C ASN A 290 26.17 5.53 -4.16
N ASP A 291 27.24 6.31 -4.04
CA ASP A 291 27.53 7.39 -4.98
C ASP A 291 27.78 6.84 -6.39
N GLU A 292 28.46 5.69 -6.53
CA GLU A 292 28.66 5.06 -7.84
C GLU A 292 27.35 4.54 -8.48
N ALA A 293 26.31 4.31 -7.66
CA ALA A 293 24.99 3.86 -8.10
C ALA A 293 23.98 5.01 -8.27
N GLY A 294 24.43 6.26 -8.12
CA GLY A 294 23.65 7.48 -8.36
C GLY A 294 23.14 8.18 -7.10
N ALA A 295 23.60 7.79 -5.90
CA ALA A 295 23.29 8.46 -4.64
C ALA A 295 21.79 8.61 -4.33
N TRP A 296 21.00 7.57 -4.59
CA TRP A 296 19.55 7.59 -4.39
C TRP A 296 19.20 7.59 -2.89
N ARG A 297 18.12 8.28 -2.52
CA ARG A 297 17.70 8.48 -1.11
C ARG A 297 16.19 8.32 -1.01
N VAL A 298 15.73 7.56 -0.02
CA VAL A 298 14.30 7.23 0.13
C VAL A 298 13.45 8.47 0.39
N ASP A 299 13.99 9.42 1.17
CA ASP A 299 13.33 10.67 1.57
C ASP A 299 13.34 11.77 0.50
N ARG A 300 14.04 11.56 -0.63
CA ARG A 300 14.19 12.61 -1.67
C ARG A 300 13.94 12.14 -3.09
N HIS A 301 14.26 10.88 -3.39
CA HIS A 301 14.29 10.36 -4.74
C HIS A 301 13.33 9.16 -4.84
N PRO A 302 12.03 9.40 -5.11
CA PRO A 302 11.07 8.32 -5.23
C PRO A 302 11.37 7.46 -6.46
N ARG A 303 11.16 6.16 -6.32
CA ARG A 303 11.44 5.14 -7.33
C ARG A 303 10.24 4.21 -7.42
N PHE A 304 9.91 3.82 -8.63
CA PHE A 304 8.71 3.09 -8.98
C PHE A 304 8.99 2.00 -10.01
N LEU A 305 8.05 1.09 -10.11
CA LEU A 305 7.94 0.07 -11.15
C LEU A 305 6.72 0.41 -11.99
N ALA A 306 6.90 0.60 -13.29
CA ALA A 306 5.80 0.92 -14.21
C ALA A 306 6.12 0.39 -15.61
N ASP A 307 5.14 -0.23 -16.28
CA ASP A 307 5.31 -0.61 -17.69
C ASP A 307 5.17 0.62 -18.58
N LEU A 308 6.30 1.15 -19.04
CA LEU A 308 6.34 2.32 -19.92
C LEU A 308 6.35 1.93 -21.41
N THR A 309 6.30 0.63 -21.70
CA THR A 309 6.45 0.08 -23.05
C THR A 309 5.23 -0.67 -23.56
N GLY A 310 4.29 -1.01 -22.68
CA GLY A 310 3.13 -1.83 -23.00
C GLY A 310 3.47 -3.30 -23.25
N GLU A 311 4.62 -3.77 -22.74
CA GLU A 311 5.08 -5.16 -22.91
C GLU A 311 4.63 -6.10 -21.77
N GLY A 312 3.88 -5.59 -20.80
CA GLY A 312 3.39 -6.35 -19.65
C GLY A 312 4.47 -6.61 -18.58
N ARG A 313 5.60 -5.92 -18.66
CA ARG A 313 6.69 -6.01 -17.68
C ARG A 313 7.10 -4.61 -17.23
N PRO A 314 7.07 -4.30 -15.93
CA PRO A 314 7.41 -2.97 -15.44
C PRO A 314 8.90 -2.67 -15.64
N ASP A 315 9.16 -1.43 -16.03
CA ASP A 315 10.46 -0.76 -16.06
C ASP A 315 10.77 -0.10 -14.70
N LEU A 316 12.04 0.25 -14.48
CA LEU A 316 12.43 1.07 -13.33
C LEU A 316 12.28 2.54 -13.68
N VAL A 317 11.59 3.29 -12.83
CA VAL A 317 11.45 4.75 -12.94
C VAL A 317 11.95 5.38 -11.65
N GLY A 318 12.72 6.46 -11.74
CA GLY A 318 13.17 7.19 -10.56
C GLY A 318 13.23 8.68 -10.82
N PHE A 319 12.74 9.46 -9.86
CA PHE A 319 12.83 10.92 -9.88
C PHE A 319 14.05 11.31 -9.07
N GLY A 320 15.17 11.51 -9.76
CA GLY A 320 16.45 11.89 -9.17
C GLY A 320 16.67 13.41 -9.20
N GLY A 321 17.81 13.85 -8.67
CA GLY A 321 18.14 15.28 -8.52
C GLY A 321 17.88 16.15 -9.77
N PRO A 322 18.38 15.78 -10.97
CA PRO A 322 18.21 16.61 -12.17
C PRO A 322 17.04 16.19 -13.08
N GLY A 323 16.24 15.17 -12.73
CA GLY A 323 15.13 14.73 -13.59
C GLY A 323 14.66 13.30 -13.37
N VAL A 324 13.92 12.79 -14.36
CA VAL A 324 13.37 11.44 -14.37
C VAL A 324 14.31 10.50 -15.11
N TYR A 325 14.66 9.40 -14.48
CA TYR A 325 15.51 8.34 -15.00
C TYR A 325 14.69 7.08 -15.23
N VAL A 326 14.95 6.41 -16.34
CA VAL A 326 14.28 5.15 -16.68
C VAL A 326 15.34 4.09 -16.99
N ALA A 327 15.17 2.90 -16.42
CA ALA A 327 15.85 1.72 -16.92
C ALA A 327 14.83 0.73 -17.46
N ARG A 328 14.92 0.50 -18.77
CA ARG A 328 14.01 -0.39 -19.48
C ARG A 328 14.26 -1.83 -19.09
N ASN A 329 13.19 -2.55 -18.81
CA ASN A 329 13.19 -3.97 -18.56
C ASN A 329 13.48 -4.73 -19.86
N LEU A 330 14.57 -5.49 -19.88
CA LEU A 330 14.95 -6.39 -20.96
C LEU A 330 14.83 -7.85 -20.50
N PHE A 331 13.73 -8.13 -19.78
CA PHE A 331 13.35 -9.39 -19.13
C PHE A 331 14.15 -9.69 -17.85
N ARG A 332 15.45 -10.01 -17.96
CA ARG A 332 16.29 -10.42 -16.80
C ARG A 332 17.29 -9.37 -16.36
N HIS A 333 17.37 -8.26 -17.07
CA HIS A 333 18.27 -7.16 -16.78
C HIS A 333 17.60 -5.84 -17.14
N PHE A 334 18.02 -4.76 -16.49
CA PHE A 334 17.53 -3.42 -16.79
C PHE A 334 18.63 -2.58 -17.41
N ARG A 335 18.29 -1.82 -18.45
CA ARG A 335 19.23 -0.93 -19.13
C ARG A 335 18.78 0.52 -18.96
N THR A 336 19.61 1.32 -18.32
CA THR A 336 19.42 2.77 -18.20
C THR A 336 19.42 3.42 -19.58
N ARG A 337 18.47 4.32 -19.81
CA ARG A 337 18.46 5.24 -20.94
C ARG A 337 18.72 6.66 -20.46
#